data_AF-A0A0C2BJU5-F1
#
_entry.id   AF-A0A0C2BJU5-F1
#
_cell.length_a   1.000
_cell.length_b   1.000
_cell.length_c   1.000
_cell.angle_alpha   90.00
_cell.angle_beta   90.00
_cell.angle_gamma   90.00
#
_symmetry.space_group_name_H-M   'P 1'
#
loop_
_entity.id
_entity.type
_entity.pdbx_description
1 polymer ?
#
loop_
_entity_poly.entity_id
_entity_poly.type
_entity_poly.pdbx_seq_one_letter_code
_entity_poly.pdbx_strand_id
1 'polypeptide(L)'
;IEETFLLLDCGWDEKFDMAYIESIKSRIPQISAVLITHPDQPHLGALAYLVKYCDLTAPVYCTVPVYKMGMMFMYDWINSLISVENFELFTLDDVDVAFDRMQKLKFNQTVSNY
;
A
#
# COMPACT_ATOMS: atom_id res chain seq x y z
N ILE A 1 -21.57 -5.46 17.63
CA ILE A 1 -20.76 -4.54 16.79
C ILE A 1 -19.48 -5.30 16.54
N GLU A 2 -19.22 -5.73 15.31
CA GLU A 2 -17.94 -6.37 14.98
C GLU A 2 -16.84 -5.32 15.08
N GLU A 3 -15.71 -5.68 15.69
CA GLU A 3 -14.56 -4.78 15.77
C GLU A 3 -13.98 -4.60 14.37
N THR A 4 -13.84 -3.34 13.94
CA THR A 4 -13.27 -2.97 12.64
C THR A 4 -11.87 -2.41 12.85
N PHE A 5 -10.89 -3.00 12.17
CA PHE A 5 -9.50 -2.51 12.21
C PHE A 5 -9.15 -1.88 10.87
N LEU A 6 -8.82 -0.59 10.89
CA LEU A 6 -8.40 0.16 9.72
C LEU A 6 -6.89 0.36 9.77
N LEU A 7 -6.20 0.04 8.67
CA LEU A 7 -4.81 0.45 8.47
C LEU A 7 -4.81 1.82 7.78
N LEU A 8 -4.28 2.83 8.46
CA LEU A 8 -4.12 4.17 7.92
C LEU A 8 -2.71 4.29 7.38
N ASP A 9 -2.60 4.34 6.05
CA ASP A 9 -1.35 4.32 5.31
C ASP A 9 -0.48 3.08 5.58
N CYS A 10 0.46 2.82 4.68
CA CYS A 10 1.44 1.75 4.80
C CYS A 10 2.73 2.14 4.09
N GLY A 11 3.32 3.25 4.56
CA GLY A 11 4.60 3.70 4.10
C GLY A 11 5.74 2.75 4.39
N TRP A 12 6.88 3.01 3.77
CA TRP A 12 8.15 2.42 4.20
C TRP A 12 9.18 3.54 4.35
N ASP A 13 10.24 3.30 5.12
CA ASP A 13 11.38 4.21 5.17
C ASP A 13 12.34 3.92 4.00
N GLU A 14 13.30 4.81 3.77
CA GLU A 14 14.27 4.67 2.67
C GLU A 14 15.21 3.47 2.87
N LYS A 15 15.27 2.94 4.10
CA LYS A 15 16.13 1.81 4.48
C LYS A 15 15.43 0.46 4.40
N PHE A 16 14.13 0.45 4.09
CA PHE A 16 13.30 -0.74 4.07
C PHE A 16 13.36 -1.54 5.38
N ASP A 17 13.21 -0.87 6.52
CA ASP A 17 13.28 -1.50 7.83
C ASP A 17 12.19 -2.57 7.99
N MET A 18 12.62 -3.83 8.06
CA MET A 18 11.74 -4.98 8.22
C MET A 18 11.08 -5.04 9.60
N ALA A 19 11.60 -4.33 10.61
CA ALA A 19 10.95 -4.23 11.91
C ALA A 19 9.54 -3.62 11.80
N TYR A 20 9.36 -2.65 10.89
CA TYR A 20 8.06 -2.08 10.57
C TYR A 20 7.11 -3.14 9.99
N ILE A 21 7.58 -3.90 9.00
CA ILE A 21 6.79 -4.97 8.37
C ILE A 21 6.35 -6.02 9.39
N GLU A 22 7.29 -6.53 10.20
CA GLU A 22 6.98 -7.56 11.20
C GLU A 22 6.00 -7.04 12.27
N SER A 23 6.02 -5.75 12.59
CA SER A 23 5.04 -5.14 13.52
C SER A 23 3.61 -5.16 12.98
N ILE A 24 3.42 -4.97 11.66
CA ILE A 24 2.11 -4.95 11.01
C ILE A 24 1.64 -6.36 10.66
N LYS A 25 2.55 -7.24 10.24
CA LYS A 25 2.26 -8.59 9.75
C LYS A 25 1.37 -9.41 10.68
N SER A 26 1.58 -9.30 11.99
CA SER A 26 0.75 -9.99 13.01
C SER A 26 -0.72 -9.54 13.03
N ARG A 27 -1.01 -8.33 12.53
CA ARG A 27 -2.34 -7.73 12.50
C ARG A 27 -3.01 -7.83 11.14
N ILE A 28 -2.28 -8.16 10.07
CA ILE A 28 -2.80 -8.24 8.69
C ILE A 28 -4.14 -8.99 8.61
N PRO A 29 -4.32 -10.19 9.19
CA PRO A 29 -5.58 -10.94 9.08
C PRO A 29 -6.80 -10.26 9.71
N GLN A 30 -6.59 -9.27 10.58
CA GLN A 30 -7.66 -8.54 11.27
C GLN A 30 -8.04 -7.25 10.54
N ILE A 31 -7.21 -6.78 9.60
CA ILE A 31 -7.41 -5.51 8.91
C ILE A 31 -8.64 -5.64 8.00
N SER A 32 -9.63 -4.80 8.24
CA SER A 32 -10.89 -4.78 7.50
C SER A 32 -10.79 -3.90 6.24
N ALA A 33 -9.95 -2.88 6.27
CA ALA A 33 -9.66 -2.00 5.13
C ALA A 33 -8.35 -1.23 5.33
N VAL A 34 -7.76 -0.81 4.21
CA VAL A 34 -6.60 0.10 4.18
C VAL A 34 -7.01 1.42 3.55
N LEU A 35 -6.63 2.54 4.17
CA LEU A 35 -6.87 3.88 3.64
C LEU A 35 -5.53 4.52 3.29
N ILE A 36 -5.32 4.91 2.03
CA ILE A 36 -4.11 5.61 1.58
C ILE A 36 -4.42 7.09 1.36
N THR A 37 -3.66 7.95 2.03
CA THR A 37 -3.92 9.39 2.11
C THR A 37 -3.13 10.20 1.06
N HIS A 38 -1.89 9.81 0.77
CA HIS A 38 -0.99 10.56 -0.13
C HIS A 38 -0.27 9.63 -1.12
N PRO A 39 0.12 10.13 -2.31
CA PRO A 39 0.76 9.36 -3.36
C PRO A 39 2.31 9.34 -3.24
N ASP A 40 2.85 8.98 -2.08
CA ASP A 40 4.30 8.97 -1.86
C ASP A 40 4.75 7.75 -1.04
N GLN A 41 6.08 7.59 -0.94
CA GLN A 41 6.71 6.47 -0.26
C GLN A 41 6.38 6.40 1.25
N PRO A 42 6.39 7.50 2.02
CA PRO A 42 5.98 7.47 3.42
C PRO A 42 4.53 7.07 3.69
N HIS A 43 3.65 7.05 2.67
CA HIS A 43 2.24 6.67 2.85
C HIS A 43 1.84 5.36 2.17
N LEU A 44 2.54 4.89 1.13
CA LEU A 44 2.21 3.62 0.46
C LEU A 44 3.40 2.75 0.05
N GLY A 45 4.62 3.10 0.46
CA GLY A 45 5.84 2.42 0.02
C GLY A 45 5.93 0.94 0.37
N ALA A 46 5.27 0.48 1.43
CA ALA A 46 5.22 -0.93 1.81
C ALA A 46 4.05 -1.70 1.18
N LEU A 47 3.13 -1.03 0.48
CA LEU A 47 1.88 -1.63 0.02
C LEU A 47 2.10 -2.86 -0.87
N ALA A 48 3.00 -2.76 -1.86
CA ALA A 48 3.32 -3.88 -2.76
C ALA A 48 3.84 -5.09 -1.98
N TYR A 49 4.73 -4.85 -1.01
CA TYR A 49 5.30 -5.90 -0.17
C TYR A 49 4.23 -6.54 0.73
N LEU A 50 3.37 -5.73 1.35
CA LEU A 50 2.31 -6.24 2.23
C LEU A 50 1.28 -7.08 1.46
N VAL A 51 0.89 -6.64 0.26
CA VAL A 51 -0.03 -7.39 -0.62
C VAL A 51 0.59 -8.70 -1.07
N LYS A 52 1.87 -8.69 -1.50
CA LYS A 52 2.50 -9.86 -2.10
C LYS A 52 2.99 -10.88 -1.07
N TYR A 53 3.66 -10.42 0.00
CA TYR A 53 4.42 -11.29 0.91
C TYR A 53 3.80 -11.40 2.30
N CYS A 54 2.89 -10.49 2.67
CA CYS A 54 2.23 -10.52 3.97
C CYS A 54 0.74 -10.91 3.89
N ASP A 55 0.24 -11.27 2.71
CA ASP A 55 -1.15 -11.69 2.45
C ASP A 55 -2.20 -10.65 2.89
N LEU A 56 -1.92 -9.37 2.62
CA LEU A 56 -2.90 -8.30 2.81
C LEU A 56 -4.02 -8.42 1.78
N THR A 57 -5.14 -9.02 2.19
CA THR A 57 -6.34 -9.25 1.36
C THR A 57 -7.42 -8.18 1.51
N ALA A 58 -7.30 -7.30 2.51
CA ALA A 58 -8.26 -6.24 2.77
C ALA A 58 -8.38 -5.25 1.58
N PRO A 59 -9.58 -4.71 1.32
CA PRO A 59 -9.76 -3.69 0.29
C PRO A 59 -8.98 -2.42 0.64
N VAL A 60 -8.34 -1.82 -0.38
CA VAL A 60 -7.55 -0.60 -0.26
C VAL A 60 -8.33 0.56 -0.88
N TYR A 61 -8.45 1.68 -0.16
CA TYR A 61 -9.19 2.84 -0.63
C TYR A 61 -8.28 4.05 -0.74
N CYS A 62 -8.43 4.80 -1.83
CA CYS A 62 -7.77 6.07 -2.01
C CYS A 62 -8.55 6.96 -2.98
N THR A 63 -8.19 8.22 -3.08
CA THR A 63 -8.79 9.11 -4.08
C THR A 63 -8.16 8.90 -5.47
N VAL A 64 -8.86 9.31 -6.53
CA VAL A 64 -8.36 9.19 -7.91
C VAL A 64 -6.96 9.82 -8.12
N PRO A 65 -6.65 11.02 -7.59
CA PRO A 65 -5.30 11.58 -7.68
C PRO A 65 -4.26 10.72 -6.96
N VAL A 66 -4.58 10.21 -5.77
CA VAL A 66 -3.67 9.34 -4.99
C VAL A 66 -3.37 8.05 -5.75
N TYR A 67 -4.39 7.43 -6.37
CA TYR A 67 -4.19 6.26 -7.21
C TYR A 67 -3.25 6.54 -8.39
N LYS A 68 -3.55 7.58 -9.19
CA LYS A 68 -2.80 7.85 -10.43
C LYS A 68 -1.37 8.29 -10.15
N MET A 69 -1.20 9.23 -9.20
CA MET A 69 0.12 9.73 -8.84
C MET A 69 0.91 8.70 -8.05
N GLY A 70 0.26 7.95 -7.17
CA GLY A 70 0.92 6.93 -6.35
C GLY A 70 1.50 5.82 -7.23
N MET A 71 0.78 5.39 -8.27
CA MET A 71 1.28 4.42 -9.22
C MET A 71 2.54 4.96 -9.91
N MET A 72 2.45 6.15 -10.50
CA MET A 72 3.60 6.79 -11.17
C MET A 72 4.79 6.99 -10.23
N PHE A 73 4.54 7.36 -8.97
CA PHE A 73 5.57 7.56 -7.96
C PHE A 73 6.26 6.25 -7.59
N MET A 74 5.50 5.16 -7.38
CA MET A 74 6.07 3.84 -7.09
C MET A 74 6.90 3.33 -8.27
N TYR A 75 6.43 3.51 -9.50
CA TYR A 75 7.20 3.15 -10.69
C TYR A 75 8.53 3.91 -10.77
N ASP A 76 8.51 5.23 -10.56
CA ASP A 76 9.73 6.04 -10.58
C ASP A 76 10.69 5.66 -9.45
N TRP A 77 10.17 5.53 -8.22
CA TRP A 77 10.95 5.17 -7.05
C TRP A 77 11.64 3.81 -7.20
N ILE A 78 10.90 2.78 -7.63
CA ILE A 78 11.47 1.43 -7.80
C ILE A 78 12.47 1.38 -8.96
N ASN A 79 12.19 2.03 -10.09
CA ASN A 79 13.17 2.12 -11.18
C ASN A 79 14.45 2.85 -10.74
N SER A 80 14.31 3.93 -9.97
CA SER A 80 15.46 4.65 -9.41
C SER A 80 16.30 3.73 -8.52
N LEU A 81 15.68 2.95 -7.63
CA LEU A 81 16.37 2.01 -6.76
C LEU A 81 17.08 0.91 -7.55
N ILE A 82 16.40 0.27 -8.51
CA ILE A 82 16.99 -0.77 -9.37
C ILE A 82 18.18 -0.23 -10.17
N SER A 83 18.17 1.06 -10.53
CA SER A 83 19.24 1.68 -11.30
C SER A 83 20.51 1.98 -10.49
N VAL A 84 20.38 2.15 -9.17
CA VAL A 84 21.48 2.55 -8.27
C VAL A 84 21.93 1.41 -7.36
N GLU A 85 21.01 0.53 -6.97
CA GLU A 85 21.19 -0.53 -5.98
C GLU A 85 20.52 -1.84 -6.43
N ASN A 86 20.93 -2.97 -5.83
CA ASN A 86 20.29 -4.26 -6.09
C ASN A 86 19.00 -4.40 -5.29
N PHE A 87 17.92 -3.76 -5.75
CA PHE A 87 16.61 -3.82 -5.11
C PHE A 87 15.88 -5.12 -5.43
N GLU A 88 15.66 -5.97 -4.41
CA GLU A 88 15.08 -7.31 -4.57
C GLU A 88 13.85 -7.57 -3.67
N LEU A 89 13.30 -6.53 -3.03
CA LEU A 89 12.19 -6.70 -2.08
C LEU A 89 10.84 -6.97 -2.75
N PHE A 90 10.58 -6.33 -3.89
CA PHE A 90 9.40 -6.55 -4.73
C PHE A 90 9.65 -5.99 -6.15
N THR A 91 8.77 -6.30 -7.08
CA THR A 91 8.90 -5.94 -8.50
C THR A 91 7.87 -4.89 -8.93
N LEU A 92 8.02 -4.34 -10.14
CA LEU A 92 6.99 -3.47 -10.74
C LEU A 92 5.66 -4.21 -10.96
N ASP A 93 5.71 -5.51 -11.26
CA ASP A 93 4.50 -6.33 -11.37
C ASP A 93 3.77 -6.46 -10.01
N ASP A 94 4.52 -6.50 -8.91
CA ASP A 94 3.92 -6.50 -7.56
C ASP A 94 3.27 -5.15 -7.22
N VAL A 95 3.81 -4.05 -7.76
CA VAL A 95 3.16 -2.73 -7.69
C VAL A 95 1.82 -2.77 -8.44
N ASP A 96 1.80 -3.29 -9.67
CA ASP A 96 0.55 -3.41 -10.44
C ASP A 96 -0.52 -4.22 -9.69
N VAL A 97 -0.14 -5.40 -9.17
CA VAL A 97 -1.04 -6.26 -8.38
C VAL A 97 -1.60 -5.51 -7.16
N ALA A 98 -0.78 -4.71 -6.48
CA ALA A 98 -1.22 -3.94 -5.33
C ALA A 98 -2.19 -2.81 -5.71
N PHE A 99 -1.91 -2.08 -6.80
CA PHE A 99 -2.76 -1.01 -7.28
C PHE A 99 -4.08 -1.54 -7.87
N ASP A 100 -4.10 -2.72 -8.48
CA ASP A 100 -5.34 -3.33 -8.99
C ASP A 100 -6.36 -3.63 -7.88
N ARG A 101 -5.90 -3.78 -6.62
CA ARG A 101 -6.77 -3.91 -5.45
C ARG A 101 -7.34 -2.59 -4.92
N MET A 102 -6.87 -1.45 -5.42
CA MET A 102 -7.30 -0.15 -4.94
C MET A 102 -8.65 0.28 -5.52
N GLN A 103 -9.60 0.53 -4.63
CA GLN A 103 -10.85 1.21 -4.96
C GLN A 103 -10.66 2.73 -4.95
N LYS A 104 -10.85 3.31 -6.13
CA LYS A 104 -10.79 4.77 -6.37
C LYS A 104 -12.07 5.44 -5.88
N LEU A 105 -11.94 6.43 -5.01
CA LEU A 105 -13.03 7.22 -4.46
C LEU A 105 -12.97 8.68 -4.91
N LYS A 106 -14.14 9.33 -4.93
CA LYS A 106 -14.27 10.78 -5.05
C LYS A 106 -14.35 11.42 -3.67
N PHE A 107 -14.03 12.71 -3.60
CA PHE A 107 -14.26 13.49 -2.38
C PHE A 107 -15.75 13.48 -2.01
N ASN A 108 -16.05 13.37 -0.71
CA ASN A 108 -17.41 13.21 -0.16
C ASN A 108 -18.19 11.99 -0.68
N GLN A 109 -17.52 10.96 -1.20
CA GLN A 109 -18.17 9.71 -1.55
C GLN A 109 -18.30 8.81 -0.33
N THR A 110 -19.53 8.48 0.06
CA THR A 110 -19.79 7.46 1.09
C THR A 110 -19.61 6.06 0.51
N VAL A 111 -18.90 5.21 1.24
CA VAL A 111 -18.77 3.77 0.96
C VAL A 111 -19.45 3.01 2.09
N SER A 112 -20.27 2.02 1.74
CA SER A 112 -20.91 1.12 2.70
C SER A 112 -20.58 -0.30 2.29
N ASN A 113 -19.92 -1.04 3.18
CA ASN A 113 -19.75 -2.48 3.04
C ASN A 113 -21.00 -3.14 3.63
N TYR A 114 -21.64 -4.01 2.84
CA TYR A 114 -22.81 -4.78 3.26
C TYR A 114 -22.39 -6.04 4.01
#